data_AF-A0A7S6SDX1-F1
#
_entry.id   AF-A0A7S6SDX1-F1
#
_cell.length_a   1.000
_cell.length_b   1.000
_cell.length_c   1.000
_cell.angle_alpha   90.00
_cell.angle_beta   90.00
_cell.angle_gamma   90.00
#
_symmetry.space_group_name_H-M   'P 1'
#
loop_
_entity.id
_entity.type
_entity.pdbx_description
1 polymer ?
#
loop_
_entity_poly.entity_id
_entity_poly.type
_entity_poly.pdbx_seq_one_letter_code
_entity_poly.pdbx_strand_id
1 'polypeptide(L)'
;MKQLLLFLVLVQVSFAQWVNQQLPAQSEVILGLSLFYNGDAAASGWGFGPSGSVSARAFYSTNFGTIWNSASLPDSARSIIDLQKTLDEDILFASGARNLTVKQNSFFDLQEEIKNAESDRDFQKLHDLRLGKSSLSTEQFRGAFFKSTDYGATWNYFGTIPDSITYLKRMAAHFAFVSFYICASMPGGDRLIVSLDTGKTWQFSTPFIPGLTLNDVAVDAGRNVFAAGQISSDTSGPIGVLLVKPFLNPDWRVSQIEGTTTFTTVDCNFDGLAVAGGLTSSTDVPNSVVYYSPGWGAQWKKADFNGNGLVINRIKCFFEPYTAMSIILADTLTSSGFIPLVMKNTPYFGNWVTSHYFLEGNTLRLYEAELLHLQKIFVSGSSTEGGIIFYNNNFQLPVELTSFTPSQSGSTLQLRWSTATETNNHGFEIERSTDNQQFYSIGFAKGAGSTQEPQEYIYTDSPDEPGTYYYRLKQTDFNGTYKYSDVITAAFSENIQEYILEQNYPNPFNPSTRIKFSIPQQNDNAPQLVTLTVYDILGNEIAVLVNEEKAPGSYEVDFTADNTSLSAGVYVYQLRAGAFSHTKTMILLK
;
A
#
# COMPACT_ATOMS: atom_id res chain seq x y z
N MET A 1 3.59 -48.44 -26.63
CA MET A 1 4.71 -47.70 -27.23
C MET A 1 4.19 -46.84 -28.38
N LYS A 2 3.63 -45.67 -28.05
CA LYS A 2 3.36 -44.46 -28.86
C LYS A 2 2.30 -43.65 -28.12
N GLN A 3 2.50 -42.33 -28.06
CA GLN A 3 1.75 -41.31 -27.30
C GLN A 3 2.12 -41.15 -25.83
N LEU A 4 3.37 -40.73 -25.59
CA LEU A 4 3.77 -40.01 -24.38
C LEU A 4 4.67 -38.84 -24.81
N LEU A 5 4.18 -37.98 -25.71
CA LEU A 5 4.94 -36.82 -26.19
C LEU A 5 4.01 -35.83 -26.92
N LEU A 6 3.14 -35.14 -26.20
CA LEU A 6 2.63 -33.79 -26.54
C LEU A 6 1.69 -33.32 -25.42
N PHE A 7 2.18 -32.46 -24.54
CA PHE A 7 1.50 -31.32 -23.89
C PHE A 7 2.42 -30.78 -22.79
N LEU A 8 3.65 -30.43 -23.20
CA LEU A 8 4.52 -29.53 -22.47
C LEU A 8 4.37 -28.17 -23.16
N VAL A 9 3.22 -27.52 -22.97
CA VAL A 9 3.06 -26.11 -23.31
C VAL A 9 3.51 -25.34 -22.07
N LEU A 10 4.72 -24.80 -22.18
CA LEU A 10 5.29 -23.80 -21.29
C LEU A 10 4.30 -22.62 -21.16
N VAL A 11 3.47 -22.64 -20.12
CA VAL A 11 3.02 -21.42 -19.48
C VAL A 11 4.11 -21.11 -18.45
N GLN A 12 4.84 -20.01 -18.63
CA GLN A 12 5.69 -19.46 -17.58
C GLN A 12 4.80 -19.22 -16.36
N VAL A 13 4.84 -20.14 -15.39
CA VAL A 13 4.33 -19.90 -14.05
C VAL A 13 5.36 -18.99 -13.40
N SER A 14 5.14 -17.68 -13.41
CA SER A 14 5.82 -16.83 -12.43
C SER A 14 5.27 -17.22 -11.06
N PHE A 15 6.05 -17.99 -10.32
CA PHE A 15 5.77 -18.26 -8.93
C PHE A 15 5.78 -16.92 -8.18
N ALA A 16 4.61 -16.43 -7.78
CA ALA A 16 4.59 -15.42 -6.74
C ALA A 16 5.17 -16.07 -5.49
N GLN A 17 6.34 -15.61 -5.04
CA GLN A 17 6.90 -16.06 -3.77
C GLN A 17 6.00 -15.51 -2.66
N TRP A 18 5.17 -16.35 -2.05
CA TRP A 18 4.39 -15.95 -0.88
C TRP A 18 5.29 -15.96 0.35
N VAL A 19 5.29 -14.87 1.11
CA VAL A 19 6.11 -14.75 2.31
C VAL A 19 5.23 -14.93 3.53
N ASN A 20 5.50 -15.98 4.32
CA ASN A 20 4.86 -16.18 5.62
C ASN A 20 5.36 -15.15 6.63
N GLN A 21 4.45 -14.51 7.36
CA GLN A 21 4.77 -13.57 8.42
C GLN A 21 4.76 -14.26 9.78
N GLN A 22 5.83 -14.08 10.55
CA GLN A 22 5.84 -14.50 11.94
C GLN A 22 5.03 -13.52 12.80
N LEU A 23 4.11 -14.07 13.59
CA LEU A 23 3.32 -13.32 14.54
C LEU A 23 3.95 -13.39 15.95
N PRO A 24 3.89 -12.30 16.73
CA PRO A 24 4.62 -12.17 18.00
C PRO A 24 4.04 -13.00 19.15
N ALA A 25 2.83 -13.56 18.99
CA ALA A 25 2.20 -14.43 19.98
C ALA A 25 1.57 -15.64 19.29
N GLN A 26 1.53 -16.78 19.98
CA GLN A 26 0.82 -17.97 19.50
C GLN A 26 -0.67 -17.61 19.32
N SER A 27 -1.01 -17.41 18.04
CA SER A 27 -2.38 -17.41 17.54
C SER A 27 -2.60 -18.76 16.87
N GLU A 28 -3.82 -19.27 16.97
CA GLU A 28 -4.22 -20.50 16.28
C GLU A 28 -4.80 -20.16 14.90
N VAL A 29 -5.49 -19.02 14.81
CA VAL A 29 -6.19 -18.58 13.61
C VAL A 29 -6.17 -17.06 13.50
N ILE A 30 -5.96 -16.54 12.28
CA ILE A 30 -6.18 -15.14 11.92
C ILE A 30 -7.42 -15.03 11.02
N LEU A 31 -8.47 -14.40 11.54
CA LEU A 31 -9.81 -14.32 10.95
C LEU A 31 -10.03 -13.03 10.17
N GLY A 32 -9.52 -11.90 10.68
CA GLY A 32 -9.71 -10.58 10.10
C GLY A 32 -8.37 -9.93 9.78
N LEU A 33 -8.33 -9.19 8.68
CA LEU A 33 -7.16 -8.48 8.19
C LEU A 33 -7.62 -7.13 7.62
N SER A 34 -6.87 -6.06 7.86
CA SER A 34 -7.09 -4.76 7.25
C SER A 34 -5.74 -4.07 7.00
N LEU A 35 -5.58 -3.50 5.82
CA LEU A 35 -4.36 -2.79 5.41
C LEU A 35 -4.68 -1.34 5.13
N PHE A 36 -3.77 -0.44 5.51
CA PHE A 36 -3.87 1.00 5.32
C PHE A 36 -2.85 1.46 4.26
N TYR A 37 -3.16 2.51 3.50
CA TYR A 37 -2.33 3.08 2.46
C TYR A 37 -1.01 3.63 3.02
N ASN A 38 -1.01 4.16 4.24
CA ASN A 38 0.21 4.64 4.88
C ASN A 38 1.22 3.51 5.20
N GLY A 39 0.85 2.24 4.97
CA GLY A 39 1.68 1.07 5.24
C GLY A 39 1.40 0.42 6.59
N ASP A 40 0.49 0.96 7.39
CA ASP A 40 0.03 0.29 8.60
C ASP A 40 -0.87 -0.89 8.24
N ALA A 41 -1.03 -1.82 9.18
CA ALA A 41 -1.95 -2.94 9.05
C ALA A 41 -2.45 -3.40 10.41
N ALA A 42 -3.64 -4.00 10.43
CA ALA A 42 -4.23 -4.66 11.58
C ALA A 42 -4.67 -6.08 11.22
N ALA A 43 -4.48 -7.00 12.14
CA ALA A 43 -4.95 -8.37 12.01
C ALA A 43 -5.56 -8.84 13.32
N SER A 44 -6.48 -9.79 13.23
CA SER A 44 -7.22 -10.25 14.40
C SER A 44 -7.62 -11.72 14.29
N GLY A 45 -7.79 -12.35 15.43
CA GLY A 45 -8.17 -13.75 15.52
C GLY A 45 -8.16 -14.25 16.96
N TRP A 46 -7.72 -15.48 17.15
CA TRP A 46 -7.70 -16.12 18.47
C TRP A 46 -6.55 -17.11 18.61
N GLY A 47 -6.21 -17.43 19.86
CA GLY A 47 -5.26 -18.49 20.21
C GLY A 47 -5.46 -18.94 21.65
N PHE A 48 -4.63 -19.84 22.17
CA PHE A 48 -4.76 -20.28 23.56
C PHE A 48 -4.02 -19.36 24.53
N GLY A 49 -4.66 -19.08 25.67
CA GLY A 49 -4.02 -18.44 26.82
C GLY A 49 -3.23 -19.44 27.68
N PRO A 50 -2.48 -18.99 28.69
CA PRO A 50 -1.66 -19.86 29.54
C PRO A 50 -2.44 -20.97 30.27
N SER A 51 -3.74 -20.77 30.50
CA SER A 51 -4.65 -21.74 31.11
C SER A 51 -5.27 -22.73 30.11
N GLY A 52 -4.93 -22.64 28.82
CA GLY A 52 -5.56 -23.39 27.73
C GLY A 52 -6.96 -22.90 27.36
N SER A 53 -7.44 -21.80 27.94
CA SER A 53 -8.66 -21.13 27.47
C SER A 53 -8.39 -20.40 26.17
N VAL A 54 -9.32 -20.43 25.22
CA VAL A 54 -9.14 -19.60 24.03
C VAL A 54 -9.22 -18.12 24.41
N SER A 55 -8.37 -17.34 23.77
CA SER A 55 -8.14 -15.93 23.99
C SER A 55 -8.17 -15.21 22.66
N ALA A 56 -8.81 -14.05 22.61
CA ALA A 56 -8.71 -13.12 21.51
C ALA A 56 -7.25 -12.71 21.28
N ARG A 57 -6.91 -12.49 20.01
CA ARG A 57 -5.62 -11.99 19.55
C ARG A 57 -5.87 -10.86 18.56
N ALA A 58 -5.11 -9.79 18.71
CA ALA A 58 -5.07 -8.71 17.74
C ALA A 58 -3.61 -8.31 17.56
N PHE A 59 -3.29 -7.88 16.35
CA PHE A 59 -1.95 -7.52 15.94
C PHE A 59 -2.00 -6.27 15.09
N TYR A 60 -0.92 -5.50 15.10
CA TYR A 60 -0.74 -4.37 14.22
C TYR A 60 0.67 -4.38 13.62
N SER A 61 0.82 -3.72 12.48
CA SER A 61 2.09 -3.52 11.78
C SER A 61 2.18 -2.08 11.35
N THR A 62 3.39 -1.53 11.34
CA THR A 62 3.66 -0.16 10.87
C THR A 62 4.68 -0.13 9.73
N ASN A 63 4.85 -1.27 9.06
CA ASN A 63 5.90 -1.46 8.06
C ASN A 63 5.44 -2.39 6.93
N PHE A 64 4.26 -2.10 6.38
CA PHE A 64 3.66 -2.80 5.25
C PHE A 64 3.44 -4.29 5.53
N GLY A 65 3.06 -4.62 6.77
CA GLY A 65 2.74 -5.98 7.19
C GLY A 65 3.94 -6.93 7.23
N THR A 66 5.18 -6.41 7.29
CA THR A 66 6.41 -7.21 7.32
C THR A 66 6.88 -7.56 8.74
N ILE A 67 6.51 -6.76 9.74
CA ILE A 67 6.69 -7.06 11.16
C ILE A 67 5.36 -6.79 11.86
N TRP A 68 4.96 -7.73 12.71
CA TRP A 68 3.72 -7.66 13.47
C TRP A 68 4.00 -7.55 14.96
N ASN A 69 3.24 -6.69 15.62
CA ASN A 69 3.27 -6.44 17.06
C ASN A 69 1.92 -6.86 17.67
N SER A 70 1.93 -7.29 18.95
CA SER A 70 0.68 -7.61 19.65
C SER A 70 -0.07 -6.32 19.98
N ALA A 71 -1.37 -6.27 19.67
CA ALA A 71 -2.24 -5.15 20.02
C ALA A 71 -2.85 -5.32 21.41
N SER A 72 -3.24 -4.20 22.03
CA SER A 72 -3.94 -4.17 23.30
C SER A 72 -5.45 -4.34 23.08
N LEU A 73 -6.04 -5.29 23.79
CA LEU A 73 -7.48 -5.57 23.77
C LEU A 73 -8.11 -5.23 25.13
N PRO A 74 -9.36 -4.74 25.16
CA PRO A 74 -10.03 -4.38 26.40
C PRO A 74 -10.46 -5.62 27.21
N ASP A 75 -10.66 -6.74 26.52
CA ASP A 75 -10.80 -8.06 27.12
C ASP A 75 -10.16 -9.10 26.18
N SER A 76 -9.65 -10.19 26.76
CA SER A 76 -9.09 -11.30 25.99
C SER A 76 -10.10 -12.44 25.78
N ALA A 77 -11.33 -12.31 26.25
CA ALA A 77 -12.35 -13.37 26.26
C ALA A 77 -13.21 -13.38 24.98
N ARG A 78 -13.21 -12.31 24.18
CA ARG A 78 -14.05 -12.15 23.00
C ARG A 78 -13.20 -12.06 21.74
N SER A 79 -13.23 -13.12 20.92
CA SER A 79 -12.54 -13.12 19.63
C SER A 79 -13.05 -12.01 18.71
N ILE A 80 -12.12 -11.32 18.05
CA ILE A 80 -12.42 -10.40 16.94
C ILE A 80 -12.46 -11.21 15.64
N ILE A 81 -13.49 -10.97 14.83
CA ILE A 81 -13.84 -11.77 13.65
C ILE A 81 -13.56 -11.01 12.36
N ASP A 82 -13.97 -9.75 12.31
CA ASP A 82 -13.98 -8.96 11.09
C ASP A 82 -13.54 -7.53 11.37
N LEU A 83 -12.78 -6.95 10.44
CA LEU A 83 -12.17 -5.63 10.55
C LEU A 83 -12.64 -4.74 9.40
N GLN A 84 -13.02 -3.49 9.70
CA GLN A 84 -13.42 -2.49 8.69
C GLN A 84 -12.81 -1.13 9.02
N LYS A 85 -12.01 -0.60 8.10
CA LYS A 85 -11.34 0.72 8.22
C LYS A 85 -12.21 1.82 7.64
N THR A 86 -12.05 3.06 8.11
CA THR A 86 -12.73 4.23 7.55
C THR A 86 -12.13 4.65 6.20
N LEU A 87 -12.79 5.58 5.48
CA LEU A 87 -12.37 6.01 4.14
C LEU A 87 -11.10 6.86 4.18
N ASP A 88 -10.97 7.66 5.22
CA ASP A 88 -9.76 8.41 5.59
C ASP A 88 -8.68 7.51 6.21
N GLU A 89 -9.01 6.24 6.46
CA GLU A 89 -8.10 5.21 6.93
C GLU A 89 -7.50 5.42 8.34
N ASP A 90 -8.00 6.40 9.09
CA ASP A 90 -7.48 6.71 10.44
C ASP A 90 -8.16 5.93 11.56
N ILE A 91 -9.33 5.35 11.29
CA ILE A 91 -10.14 4.66 12.30
C ILE A 91 -10.43 3.25 11.83
N LEU A 92 -10.31 2.30 12.75
CA LEU A 92 -10.60 0.90 12.51
C LEU A 92 -11.69 0.40 13.44
N PHE A 93 -12.65 -0.32 12.89
CA PHE A 93 -13.72 -0.97 13.63
C PHE A 93 -13.58 -2.49 13.57
N ALA A 94 -13.99 -3.15 14.65
CA ALA A 94 -13.97 -4.59 14.76
C ALA A 94 -15.28 -5.11 15.33
N SER A 95 -15.70 -6.26 14.82
CA SER A 95 -16.80 -7.05 15.39
C SER A 95 -16.21 -8.27 16.07
N GLY A 96 -16.77 -8.64 17.22
CA GLY A 96 -16.33 -9.82 17.95
C GLY A 96 -17.43 -10.42 18.81
N ALA A 97 -17.15 -11.61 19.37
CA ALA A 97 -17.83 -12.24 20.53
C ALA A 97 -17.87 -13.78 20.52
N ARG A 98 -16.74 -14.49 20.41
CA ARG A 98 -16.72 -15.90 20.81
C ARG A 98 -16.11 -16.04 22.19
N ASN A 99 -16.95 -16.21 23.23
CA ASN A 99 -16.48 -16.74 24.51
C ASN A 99 -16.31 -18.25 24.36
N LEU A 100 -15.12 -18.72 24.65
CA LEU A 100 -14.65 -20.07 24.33
C LEU A 100 -14.19 -20.77 25.62
N THR A 101 -14.93 -20.55 26.70
CA THR A 101 -14.64 -21.07 28.04
C THR A 101 -14.82 -22.58 28.17
N VAL A 102 -15.28 -23.28 27.14
CA VAL A 102 -15.32 -24.74 27.15
C VAL A 102 -14.10 -25.28 26.40
N LYS A 103 -13.20 -25.93 27.14
CA LYS A 103 -12.30 -26.96 26.59
C LYS A 103 -13.17 -28.00 25.89
N GLN A 104 -13.48 -27.79 24.62
CA GLN A 104 -13.92 -28.86 23.75
C GLN A 104 -12.90 -28.93 22.63
N ASN A 105 -12.15 -30.02 22.65
CA ASN A 105 -11.11 -30.43 21.69
C ASN A 105 -11.62 -30.59 20.24
N SER A 106 -12.80 -30.07 19.91
CA SER A 106 -13.56 -30.39 18.70
C SER A 106 -13.31 -29.46 17.51
N PHE A 107 -12.24 -28.66 17.52
CA PHE A 107 -11.74 -28.09 16.26
C PHE A 107 -10.70 -28.99 15.59
N PHE A 108 -10.03 -29.88 16.35
CA PHE A 108 -8.97 -30.75 15.85
C PHE A 108 -9.32 -32.24 15.80
N ASP A 109 -10.33 -32.73 16.54
CA ASP A 109 -10.83 -34.12 16.39
C ASP A 109 -11.62 -34.38 15.10
N LEU A 110 -11.82 -33.35 14.26
CA LEU A 110 -12.46 -33.45 12.96
C LEU A 110 -11.74 -34.43 12.01
N GLN A 111 -10.44 -34.70 12.15
CA GLN A 111 -9.77 -35.67 11.27
C GLN A 111 -10.07 -37.14 11.59
N GLU A 112 -10.35 -37.50 12.85
CA GLU A 112 -10.78 -38.85 13.22
C GLU A 112 -12.30 -39.03 13.11
N GLU A 113 -13.10 -38.00 13.41
CA GLU A 113 -14.56 -38.06 13.26
C GLU A 113 -15.02 -38.00 11.79
N ILE A 114 -14.38 -37.21 10.92
CA ILE A 114 -14.70 -37.19 9.46
C ILE A 114 -14.39 -38.54 8.80
N LYS A 115 -13.36 -39.26 9.28
CA LYS A 115 -13.03 -40.61 8.78
C LYS A 115 -14.08 -41.67 9.14
N ASN A 116 -14.89 -41.43 10.19
CA ASN A 116 -15.80 -42.41 10.78
C ASN A 116 -17.28 -41.99 10.71
N ALA A 117 -17.62 -40.85 10.10
CA ALA A 117 -18.98 -40.37 9.99
C ALA A 117 -19.71 -41.03 8.80
N GLU A 118 -20.66 -41.91 9.10
CA GLU A 118 -21.40 -42.69 8.08
C GLU A 118 -22.86 -42.20 7.87
N SER A 119 -23.33 -41.14 8.55
CA SER A 119 -24.74 -40.69 8.45
C SER A 119 -24.98 -39.17 8.56
N ASP A 120 -26.06 -38.68 7.92
CA ASP A 120 -26.52 -37.27 7.95
C ASP A 120 -26.83 -36.74 9.37
N ARG A 121 -27.09 -37.63 10.33
CA ARG A 121 -27.37 -37.24 11.73
C ARG A 121 -26.10 -36.81 12.48
N ASP A 122 -24.92 -37.24 12.03
CA ASP A 122 -23.63 -36.92 12.64
C ASP A 122 -23.13 -35.53 12.19
N PHE A 123 -23.48 -35.10 10.98
CA PHE A 123 -23.21 -33.74 10.48
C PHE A 123 -24.02 -32.66 11.20
N GLN A 124 -25.28 -32.92 11.55
CA GLN A 124 -26.07 -31.98 12.37
C GLN A 124 -25.48 -31.80 13.78
N LYS A 125 -24.93 -32.87 14.36
CA LYS A 125 -24.23 -32.83 15.67
C LYS A 125 -22.98 -31.95 15.64
N LEU A 126 -22.20 -32.00 14.56
CA LEU A 126 -21.05 -31.12 14.29
C LEU A 126 -21.48 -29.65 14.11
N HIS A 127 -22.66 -29.41 13.53
CA HIS A 127 -23.22 -28.06 13.39
C HIS A 127 -23.72 -27.48 14.73
N ASP A 128 -24.30 -28.31 15.61
CA ASP A 128 -24.75 -27.92 16.94
C ASP A 128 -23.60 -27.69 17.93
N LEU A 129 -22.50 -28.44 17.81
CA LEU A 129 -21.25 -28.21 18.57
C LEU A 129 -20.61 -26.85 18.26
N ARG A 130 -20.82 -26.34 17.04
CA ARG A 130 -20.37 -25.00 16.61
C ARG A 130 -21.00 -23.85 17.41
N LEU A 131 -22.16 -24.08 18.03
CA LEU A 131 -23.01 -23.06 18.64
C LEU A 131 -23.00 -23.03 20.18
N GLY A 132 -22.29 -23.93 20.87
CA GLY A 132 -22.09 -23.84 22.32
C GLY A 132 -23.37 -23.65 23.15
N LYS A 133 -24.49 -24.25 22.73
CA LYS A 133 -25.79 -24.11 23.41
C LYS A 133 -25.96 -25.16 24.51
N SER A 134 -25.24 -25.04 25.62
CA SER A 134 -25.77 -25.56 26.89
C SER A 134 -25.00 -25.01 28.10
N SER A 135 -25.74 -24.37 29.00
CA SER A 135 -25.45 -24.21 30.45
C SER A 135 -24.47 -23.12 30.96
N LEU A 136 -24.44 -21.91 30.39
CA LEU A 136 -23.73 -20.77 31.03
C LEU A 136 -24.56 -19.47 31.01
N SER A 137 -24.37 -18.61 32.01
CA SER A 137 -25.18 -17.40 32.30
C SER A 137 -25.08 -16.30 31.22
N THR A 138 -26.17 -15.55 31.04
CA THR A 138 -26.50 -14.64 29.92
C THR A 138 -25.58 -13.42 29.70
N GLU A 139 -24.68 -13.06 30.60
CA GLU A 139 -23.77 -11.91 30.42
C GLU A 139 -22.44 -12.26 29.73
N GLN A 140 -22.07 -13.54 29.70
CA GLN A 140 -20.76 -13.98 29.22
C GLN A 140 -20.63 -14.13 27.70
N PHE A 141 -21.72 -13.97 26.94
CA PHE A 141 -21.77 -14.20 25.48
C PHE A 141 -22.31 -13.00 24.70
N ARG A 142 -22.12 -11.76 25.15
CA ARG A 142 -22.65 -10.62 24.39
C ARG A 142 -21.75 -10.27 23.21
N GLY A 143 -22.38 -10.04 22.06
CA GLY A 143 -21.77 -9.37 20.90
C GLY A 143 -20.99 -8.13 21.35
N ALA A 144 -19.79 -7.92 20.81
CA ALA A 144 -18.98 -6.74 21.11
C ALA A 144 -18.53 -6.06 19.82
N PHE A 145 -18.66 -4.74 19.80
CA PHE A 145 -18.16 -3.89 18.74
C PHE A 145 -17.05 -3.03 19.31
N PHE A 146 -15.95 -2.92 18.57
CA PHE A 146 -14.75 -2.25 19.03
C PHE A 146 -14.32 -1.18 18.04
N LYS A 147 -13.60 -0.19 18.55
CA LYS A 147 -13.00 0.89 17.80
C LYS A 147 -11.54 1.05 18.20
N SER A 148 -10.69 1.27 17.20
CA SER A 148 -9.31 1.70 17.31
C SER A 148 -9.13 3.01 16.52
N THR A 149 -8.26 3.88 17.03
CA THR A 149 -7.90 5.17 16.41
C THR A 149 -6.38 5.29 16.21
N ASP A 150 -5.71 4.14 16.22
CA ASP A 150 -4.25 3.97 16.15
C ASP A 150 -3.91 2.74 15.31
N TYR A 151 -4.63 2.59 14.18
CA TYR A 151 -4.41 1.55 13.18
C TYR A 151 -4.43 0.11 13.73
N GLY A 152 -5.22 -0.12 14.79
CA GLY A 152 -5.41 -1.42 15.41
C GLY A 152 -4.44 -1.73 16.56
N ALA A 153 -3.59 -0.79 16.99
CA ALA A 153 -2.68 -1.01 18.11
C ALA A 153 -3.40 -1.08 19.47
N THR A 154 -4.45 -0.28 19.68
CA THR A 154 -5.30 -0.34 20.87
C THR A 154 -6.78 -0.37 20.52
N TRP A 155 -7.53 -1.20 21.24
CA TRP A 155 -8.97 -1.40 21.01
C TRP A 155 -9.81 -1.04 22.23
N ASN A 156 -10.95 -0.41 21.98
CA ASN A 156 -11.92 -0.05 23.02
C ASN A 156 -13.32 -0.51 22.61
N TYR A 157 -14.16 -0.88 23.58
CA TYR A 157 -15.59 -1.11 23.29
C TYR A 157 -16.23 0.16 22.73
N PHE A 158 -17.12 -0.03 21.76
CA PHE A 158 -17.78 1.09 21.10
C PHE A 158 -19.25 0.79 20.81
N GLY A 159 -20.12 1.74 21.14
CA GLY A 159 -21.56 1.65 20.92
C GLY A 159 -22.29 0.69 21.86
N THR A 160 -23.59 0.55 21.63
CA THR A 160 -24.49 -0.30 22.45
C THR A 160 -25.25 -1.27 21.55
N ILE A 161 -24.87 -2.55 21.60
CA ILE A 161 -25.52 -3.64 20.87
C ILE A 161 -26.74 -4.14 21.66
N PRO A 162 -27.84 -4.57 21.00
CA PRO A 162 -28.99 -5.13 21.70
C PRO A 162 -28.62 -6.35 22.55
N ASP A 163 -29.14 -6.42 23.77
CA ASP A 163 -28.83 -7.46 24.76
C ASP A 163 -29.12 -8.89 24.30
N SER A 164 -30.03 -9.06 23.34
CA SER A 164 -30.36 -10.36 22.77
C SER A 164 -29.31 -10.92 21.81
N ILE A 165 -28.34 -10.09 21.37
CA ILE A 165 -27.30 -10.50 20.42
C ILE A 165 -26.20 -11.25 21.16
N THR A 166 -26.01 -12.50 20.77
CA THR A 166 -25.02 -13.40 21.36
C THR A 166 -23.70 -13.41 20.58
N TYR A 167 -23.72 -12.99 19.32
CA TYR A 167 -22.52 -13.06 18.48
C TYR A 167 -22.60 -12.09 17.32
N LEU A 168 -21.50 -11.39 17.02
CA LEU A 168 -21.34 -10.63 15.79
C LEU A 168 -20.41 -11.39 14.84
N LYS A 169 -20.84 -11.55 13.59
CA LYS A 169 -20.15 -12.30 12.55
C LYS A 169 -19.42 -11.35 11.60
N ARG A 170 -19.83 -11.30 10.33
CA ARG A 170 -19.30 -10.41 9.31
C ARG A 170 -20.03 -9.07 9.34
N MET A 171 -19.28 -8.03 9.01
CA MET A 171 -19.80 -6.69 8.88
C MET A 171 -19.46 -6.08 7.52
N ALA A 172 -20.34 -5.20 7.09
CA ALA A 172 -20.11 -4.34 5.95
C ALA A 172 -20.38 -2.90 6.36
N ALA A 173 -19.47 -2.02 5.99
CA ALA A 173 -19.61 -0.61 6.24
C ALA A 173 -19.95 0.14 4.95
N HIS A 174 -20.68 1.25 5.10
CA HIS A 174 -21.20 2.01 3.97
C HIS A 174 -21.19 3.52 4.24
N PHE A 175 -21.03 4.31 3.16
CA PHE A 175 -21.04 5.78 3.10
C PHE A 175 -20.05 6.46 4.05
N ALA A 176 -18.79 6.63 3.63
CA ALA A 176 -17.75 7.18 4.51
C ALA A 176 -17.77 6.56 5.93
N PHE A 177 -18.20 5.29 6.02
CA PHE A 177 -18.27 4.48 7.24
C PHE A 177 -19.19 5.07 8.34
N VAL A 178 -20.24 5.79 7.96
CA VAL A 178 -21.29 6.29 8.86
C VAL A 178 -22.30 5.18 9.19
N SER A 179 -22.47 4.20 8.32
CA SER A 179 -23.40 3.08 8.55
C SER A 179 -22.68 1.73 8.54
N PHE A 180 -23.12 0.85 9.43
CA PHE A 180 -22.63 -0.53 9.53
C PHE A 180 -23.79 -1.50 9.47
N TYR A 181 -23.60 -2.60 8.75
CA TYR A 181 -24.50 -3.75 8.74
C TYR A 181 -23.74 -4.96 9.24
N ILE A 182 -24.28 -5.67 10.22
CA ILE A 182 -23.61 -6.83 10.82
C ILE A 182 -24.56 -8.02 10.85
N CYS A 183 -24.06 -9.17 10.40
CA CYS A 183 -24.71 -10.45 10.62
C CYS A 183 -24.56 -10.83 12.10
N ALA A 184 -25.66 -10.88 12.83
CA ALA A 184 -25.66 -11.12 14.27
C ALA A 184 -26.43 -12.41 14.61
N SER A 185 -25.88 -13.21 15.52
CA SER A 185 -26.56 -14.38 16.05
C SER A 185 -27.29 -14.04 17.34
N MET A 186 -28.45 -14.66 17.52
CA MET A 186 -29.28 -14.54 18.70
C MET A 186 -30.09 -15.83 18.91
N PRO A 187 -30.73 -16.01 20.08
CA PRO A 187 -31.63 -17.13 20.29
C PRO A 187 -32.73 -17.15 19.21
N GLY A 188 -32.89 -18.30 18.55
CA GLY A 188 -33.92 -18.52 17.52
C GLY A 188 -33.46 -18.35 16.06
N GLY A 189 -32.28 -17.77 15.80
CA GLY A 189 -31.75 -17.61 14.44
C GLY A 189 -30.93 -16.33 14.28
N ASP A 190 -30.28 -16.17 13.13
CA ASP A 190 -29.50 -14.97 12.85
C ASP A 190 -30.38 -13.82 12.34
N ARG A 191 -29.94 -12.58 12.57
CA ARG A 191 -30.54 -11.37 12.02
C ARG A 191 -29.46 -10.40 11.59
N LEU A 192 -29.78 -9.55 10.62
CA LEU A 192 -28.94 -8.40 10.31
C LEU A 192 -29.29 -7.25 11.26
N ILE A 193 -28.28 -6.69 11.91
CA ILE A 193 -28.41 -5.42 12.63
C ILE A 193 -27.75 -4.31 11.83
N VAL A 194 -28.24 -3.08 12.02
CA VAL A 194 -27.71 -1.89 11.37
C VAL A 194 -27.46 -0.79 12.40
N SER A 195 -26.34 -0.10 12.22
CA SER A 195 -26.08 1.20 12.83
C SER A 195 -26.02 2.25 11.73
N LEU A 196 -26.62 3.41 11.97
CA LEU A 196 -26.64 4.55 11.05
C LEU A 196 -25.89 5.77 11.61
N ASP A 197 -25.23 5.61 12.77
CA ASP A 197 -24.57 6.65 13.55
C ASP A 197 -23.14 6.27 13.92
N THR A 198 -22.44 5.67 12.97
CA THR A 198 -21.03 5.25 13.06
C THR A 198 -20.81 4.17 14.13
N GLY A 199 -21.79 3.30 14.35
CA GLY A 199 -21.68 2.17 15.28
C GLY A 199 -22.08 2.49 16.72
N LYS A 200 -22.63 3.68 17.01
CA LYS A 200 -23.02 4.07 18.38
C LYS A 200 -24.30 3.37 18.83
N THR A 201 -25.32 3.34 17.99
CA THR A 201 -26.60 2.67 18.25
C THR A 201 -26.93 1.65 17.17
N TRP A 202 -27.65 0.60 17.56
CA TRP A 202 -27.91 -0.56 16.72
C TRP A 202 -29.38 -0.95 16.76
N GLN A 203 -29.93 -1.29 15.60
CA GLN A 203 -31.30 -1.76 15.44
C GLN A 203 -31.37 -2.97 14.52
N PHE A 204 -32.42 -3.78 14.65
CA PHE A 204 -32.64 -4.88 13.72
C PHE A 204 -33.05 -4.36 12.34
N SER A 205 -32.32 -4.80 11.31
CA SER A 205 -32.58 -4.42 9.92
C SER A 205 -33.49 -5.43 9.21
N THR A 206 -33.34 -6.73 9.48
CA THR A 206 -34.15 -7.79 8.87
C THR A 206 -35.32 -8.22 9.76
N PRO A 207 -36.45 -8.67 9.21
CA PRO A 207 -37.46 -9.38 9.99
C PRO A 207 -36.88 -10.67 10.59
N PHE A 208 -37.55 -11.25 11.59
CA PHE A 208 -37.20 -12.57 12.10
C PHE A 208 -37.67 -13.64 11.10
N ILE A 209 -36.74 -14.46 10.63
CA ILE A 209 -37.00 -15.56 9.71
C ILE A 209 -36.57 -16.85 10.42
N PRO A 210 -37.51 -17.75 10.77
CA PRO A 210 -37.17 -19.01 11.42
C PRO A 210 -36.19 -19.84 10.58
N GLY A 211 -35.18 -20.42 11.23
CA GLY A 211 -34.17 -21.24 10.56
C GLY A 211 -33.17 -20.48 9.70
N LEU A 212 -33.22 -19.14 9.68
CA LEU A 212 -32.24 -18.32 8.98
C LEU A 212 -30.88 -18.36 9.70
N THR A 213 -29.85 -18.68 8.93
CA THR A 213 -28.44 -18.51 9.30
C THR A 213 -27.78 -17.59 8.29
N LEU A 214 -27.12 -16.53 8.77
CA LEU A 214 -26.38 -15.58 7.96
C LEU A 214 -24.88 -15.81 8.13
N ASN A 215 -24.17 -15.81 7.01
CA ASN A 215 -22.73 -16.05 6.95
C ASN A 215 -21.96 -14.77 6.62
N ASP A 216 -22.48 -13.94 5.71
CA ASP A 216 -21.77 -12.79 5.18
C ASP A 216 -22.71 -11.65 4.77
N VAL A 217 -22.19 -10.43 4.72
CA VAL A 217 -22.94 -9.23 4.32
C VAL A 217 -22.06 -8.32 3.47
N ALA A 218 -22.67 -7.70 2.46
CA ALA A 218 -22.04 -6.69 1.62
C ALA A 218 -22.98 -5.50 1.42
N VAL A 219 -22.42 -4.32 1.20
CA VAL A 219 -23.19 -3.11 0.88
C VAL A 219 -22.52 -2.41 -0.29
N ASP A 220 -23.32 -2.09 -1.31
CA ASP A 220 -22.81 -1.39 -2.47
C ASP A 220 -22.78 0.13 -2.32
N ALA A 221 -22.14 0.80 -3.28
CA ALA A 221 -22.09 2.27 -3.35
C ALA A 221 -23.49 2.91 -3.50
N GLY A 222 -24.47 2.15 -3.99
CA GLY A 222 -25.86 2.56 -4.14
C GLY A 222 -26.72 2.40 -2.88
N ARG A 223 -26.13 1.99 -1.74
CA ARG A 223 -26.81 1.66 -0.46
C ARG A 223 -27.66 0.40 -0.47
N ASN A 224 -27.52 -0.46 -1.48
CA ASN A 224 -28.16 -1.76 -1.47
C ASN A 224 -27.39 -2.71 -0.56
N VAL A 225 -28.11 -3.44 0.28
CA VAL A 225 -27.54 -4.37 1.26
C VAL A 225 -27.83 -5.79 0.82
N PHE A 226 -26.81 -6.64 0.88
CA PHE A 226 -26.87 -8.04 0.49
C PHE A 226 -26.42 -8.90 1.68
N ALA A 227 -27.19 -9.91 2.07
CA ALA A 227 -26.83 -10.83 3.13
C ALA A 227 -26.95 -12.28 2.67
N ALA A 228 -25.85 -13.02 2.71
CA ALA A 228 -25.75 -14.40 2.26
C ALA A 228 -25.83 -15.38 3.42
N GLY A 229 -26.50 -16.51 3.18
CA GLY A 229 -26.67 -17.54 4.19
C GLY A 229 -27.47 -18.74 3.72
N GLN A 230 -28.22 -19.34 4.64
CA GLN A 230 -29.16 -20.42 4.38
C GLN A 230 -30.43 -20.28 5.21
N ILE A 231 -31.50 -20.91 4.76
CA ILE A 231 -32.71 -21.16 5.55
C ILE A 231 -32.89 -22.67 5.64
N SER A 232 -33.02 -23.17 6.86
CA SER A 232 -33.34 -24.58 7.13
C SER A 232 -34.78 -24.70 7.63
N SER A 233 -35.50 -25.72 7.16
CA SER A 233 -36.81 -26.08 7.71
C SER A 233 -36.77 -27.51 8.24
N ASP A 234 -37.69 -27.86 9.13
CA ASP A 234 -37.77 -29.21 9.69
C ASP A 234 -38.10 -30.28 8.63
N THR A 235 -38.66 -29.85 7.49
CA THR A 235 -39.18 -30.72 6.41
C THR A 235 -38.34 -30.72 5.13
N SER A 236 -37.40 -29.79 4.99
CA SER A 236 -36.53 -29.66 3.82
C SER A 236 -35.11 -29.38 4.26
N GLY A 237 -34.13 -29.98 3.59
CA GLY A 237 -32.71 -29.65 3.77
C GLY A 237 -32.41 -28.15 3.61
N PRO A 238 -31.22 -27.69 4.01
CA PRO A 238 -30.86 -26.28 3.94
C PRO A 238 -30.92 -25.75 2.50
N ILE A 239 -31.48 -24.55 2.33
CA ILE A 239 -31.56 -23.85 1.06
C ILE A 239 -30.74 -22.57 1.16
N GLY A 240 -29.84 -22.35 0.20
CA GLY A 240 -29.03 -21.14 0.13
C GLY A 240 -29.92 -19.92 -0.08
N VAL A 241 -29.72 -18.87 0.72
CA VAL A 241 -30.49 -17.63 0.62
C VAL A 241 -29.56 -16.44 0.44
N LEU A 242 -29.93 -15.56 -0.49
CA LEU A 242 -29.37 -14.22 -0.59
C LEU A 242 -30.50 -13.22 -0.34
N LEU A 243 -30.44 -12.55 0.80
CA LEU A 243 -31.36 -11.46 1.12
C LEU A 243 -30.85 -10.17 0.50
N VAL A 244 -31.75 -9.39 -0.08
CA VAL A 244 -31.45 -8.10 -0.73
C VAL A 244 -32.37 -7.03 -0.16
N LYS A 245 -31.78 -5.92 0.27
CA LYS A 245 -32.50 -4.70 0.64
C LYS A 245 -32.06 -3.57 -0.27
N PRO A 246 -32.86 -3.21 -1.29
CA PRO A 246 -32.57 -2.05 -2.12
C PRO A 246 -32.61 -0.77 -1.30
N PHE A 247 -31.80 0.22 -1.62
CA PHE A 247 -31.82 1.49 -0.89
C PHE A 247 -33.19 2.20 -0.92
N LEU A 248 -33.82 2.20 -2.09
CA LEU A 248 -35.10 2.88 -2.31
C LEU A 248 -36.31 2.05 -1.83
N ASN A 249 -36.10 0.83 -1.33
CA ASN A 249 -37.17 -0.05 -0.87
C ASN A 249 -36.93 -0.47 0.59
N PRO A 250 -37.88 -0.21 1.51
CA PRO A 250 -37.70 -0.58 2.91
C PRO A 250 -37.64 -2.10 3.15
N ASP A 251 -38.21 -2.91 2.24
CA ASP A 251 -38.46 -4.33 2.46
C ASP A 251 -37.32 -5.21 1.95
N TRP A 252 -37.01 -6.23 2.75
CA TRP A 252 -36.12 -7.31 2.38
C TRP A 252 -36.81 -8.27 1.42
N ARG A 253 -36.08 -8.68 0.38
CA ARG A 253 -36.51 -9.75 -0.53
C ARG A 253 -35.46 -10.85 -0.62
N VAL A 254 -35.89 -12.06 -0.92
CA VAL A 254 -35.00 -13.16 -1.28
C VAL A 254 -34.68 -13.06 -2.78
N SER A 255 -33.40 -13.11 -3.13
CA SER A 255 -32.96 -13.23 -4.53
C SER A 255 -33.17 -14.66 -5.01
N GLN A 256 -33.74 -14.83 -6.21
CA GLN A 256 -33.93 -16.13 -6.84
C GLN A 256 -32.61 -16.61 -7.46
N ILE A 257 -31.81 -17.33 -6.66
CA ILE A 257 -30.60 -18.01 -7.15
C ILE A 257 -30.78 -19.50 -6.83
N GLU A 258 -31.03 -20.30 -7.86
CA GLU A 258 -31.30 -21.72 -7.70
C GLU A 258 -30.02 -22.55 -7.53
N GLY A 259 -30.16 -23.70 -6.89
CA GLY A 259 -29.13 -24.73 -6.87
C GLY A 259 -27.95 -24.44 -5.95
N THR A 260 -28.19 -23.99 -4.71
CA THR A 260 -27.21 -24.04 -3.60
C THR A 260 -27.91 -24.36 -2.30
N THR A 261 -27.22 -25.02 -1.37
CA THR A 261 -27.75 -25.28 -0.03
C THR A 261 -27.37 -24.21 0.98
N THR A 262 -26.29 -23.49 0.71
CA THR A 262 -25.82 -22.40 1.56
C THR A 262 -24.96 -21.45 0.75
N PHE A 263 -25.17 -20.14 0.90
CA PHE A 263 -24.22 -19.13 0.45
C PHE A 263 -23.28 -18.77 1.60
N THR A 264 -21.99 -19.00 1.41
CA THR A 264 -20.94 -18.80 2.42
C THR A 264 -20.42 -17.38 2.46
N THR A 265 -20.42 -16.68 1.31
CA THR A 265 -19.81 -15.36 1.18
C THR A 265 -20.50 -14.53 0.10
N VAL A 266 -20.53 -13.22 0.32
CA VAL A 266 -21.02 -12.23 -0.64
C VAL A 266 -20.13 -11.01 -0.55
N ASP A 267 -19.74 -10.46 -1.71
CA ASP A 267 -19.03 -9.18 -1.76
C ASP A 267 -19.34 -8.43 -3.05
N CYS A 268 -19.09 -7.13 -3.04
CA CYS A 268 -19.41 -6.25 -4.16
C CYS A 268 -18.42 -5.10 -4.32
N ASN A 269 -18.36 -4.55 -5.53
CA ASN A 269 -17.66 -3.32 -5.85
C ASN A 269 -18.48 -2.49 -6.85
N PHE A 270 -18.01 -1.33 -7.31
CA PHE A 270 -18.78 -0.39 -8.14
C PHE A 270 -19.45 -0.96 -9.40
N ASP A 271 -19.00 -2.10 -9.91
CA ASP A 271 -19.49 -2.68 -11.17
C ASP A 271 -20.31 -3.96 -10.98
N GLY A 272 -20.48 -4.44 -9.74
CA GLY A 272 -21.35 -5.58 -9.48
C GLY A 272 -21.12 -6.31 -8.16
N LEU A 273 -21.82 -7.44 -8.05
CA LEU A 273 -21.94 -8.28 -6.86
C LEU A 273 -21.55 -9.71 -7.19
N ALA A 274 -20.89 -10.41 -6.27
CA ALA A 274 -20.66 -11.85 -6.34
C ALA A 274 -21.06 -12.54 -5.05
N VAL A 275 -21.55 -13.77 -5.20
CA VAL A 275 -21.93 -14.65 -4.09
C VAL A 275 -21.42 -16.05 -4.38
N ALA A 276 -20.94 -16.74 -3.35
CA ALA A 276 -20.51 -18.12 -3.47
C ALA A 276 -21.10 -19.00 -2.38
N GLY A 277 -21.22 -20.29 -2.70
CA GLY A 277 -21.92 -21.25 -1.85
C GLY A 277 -21.67 -22.70 -2.24
N GLY A 278 -21.99 -23.61 -1.33
CA GLY A 278 -21.81 -25.05 -1.53
C GLY A 278 -23.03 -25.72 -2.18
N LEU A 279 -22.77 -26.78 -2.94
CA LEU A 279 -23.75 -27.75 -3.42
C LEU A 279 -23.75 -28.98 -2.51
N THR A 280 -24.91 -29.45 -2.05
CA THR A 280 -25.04 -30.83 -1.56
C THR A 280 -25.31 -31.73 -2.77
N SER A 281 -24.28 -32.35 -3.33
CA SER A 281 -24.49 -33.59 -4.06
C SER A 281 -23.84 -34.72 -3.27
N SER A 282 -24.57 -35.82 -3.11
CA SER A 282 -24.23 -37.06 -2.39
C SER A 282 -23.06 -37.86 -3.01
N THR A 283 -22.16 -37.18 -3.71
CA THR A 283 -20.90 -37.72 -4.23
C THR A 283 -19.81 -37.07 -3.40
N ASP A 284 -18.85 -37.85 -2.88
CA ASP A 284 -17.83 -37.49 -1.88
C ASP A 284 -16.90 -36.28 -2.21
N VAL A 285 -17.22 -35.47 -3.20
CA VAL A 285 -16.47 -34.32 -3.67
C VAL A 285 -17.28 -33.04 -3.43
N PRO A 286 -16.89 -32.18 -2.47
CA PRO A 286 -17.58 -30.91 -2.24
C PRO A 286 -17.40 -29.99 -3.45
N ASN A 287 -18.49 -29.41 -3.95
CA ASN A 287 -18.47 -28.49 -5.08
C ASN A 287 -19.13 -27.16 -4.70
N SER A 288 -18.36 -26.08 -4.76
CA SER A 288 -18.88 -24.72 -4.62
C SER A 288 -19.20 -24.12 -5.97
N VAL A 289 -20.13 -23.17 -5.97
CA VAL A 289 -20.49 -22.37 -7.13
C VAL A 289 -20.34 -20.89 -6.79
N VAL A 290 -19.96 -20.10 -7.79
CA VAL A 290 -20.01 -18.64 -7.70
C VAL A 290 -21.00 -18.12 -8.71
N TYR A 291 -21.87 -17.24 -8.24
CA TYR A 291 -22.74 -16.44 -9.08
C TYR A 291 -22.31 -14.99 -9.00
N TYR A 292 -22.38 -14.29 -10.12
CA TYR A 292 -22.08 -12.87 -10.19
C TYR A 292 -23.18 -12.12 -10.91
N SER A 293 -23.33 -10.84 -10.57
CA SER A 293 -24.35 -9.95 -11.10
C SER A 293 -23.78 -8.56 -11.37
N PRO A 294 -23.51 -8.21 -12.64
CA PRO A 294 -23.16 -6.85 -13.03
C PRO A 294 -24.30 -5.82 -12.85
N GLY A 295 -25.52 -6.30 -12.59
CA GLY A 295 -26.71 -5.49 -12.36
C GLY A 295 -27.20 -5.54 -10.91
N TRP A 296 -26.31 -5.66 -9.94
CA TRP A 296 -26.63 -5.57 -8.50
C TRP A 296 -27.71 -6.54 -8.01
N GLY A 297 -27.68 -7.78 -8.53
CA GLY A 297 -28.65 -8.83 -8.21
C GLY A 297 -29.89 -8.84 -9.10
N ALA A 298 -29.99 -7.98 -10.12
CA ALA A 298 -31.10 -8.02 -11.09
C ALA A 298 -31.02 -9.25 -12.03
N GLN A 299 -29.81 -9.66 -12.39
CA GLN A 299 -29.56 -10.84 -13.23
C GLN A 299 -28.30 -11.56 -12.75
N TRP A 300 -28.38 -12.88 -12.63
CA TRP A 300 -27.28 -13.71 -12.17
C TRP A 300 -26.67 -14.52 -13.30
N LYS A 301 -25.35 -14.58 -13.31
CA LYS A 301 -24.56 -15.46 -14.17
C LYS A 301 -23.76 -16.40 -13.28
N LYS A 302 -23.77 -17.70 -13.61
CA LYS A 302 -22.87 -18.67 -12.98
C LYS A 302 -21.49 -18.48 -13.58
N ALA A 303 -20.48 -18.32 -12.73
CA ALA A 303 -19.09 -18.34 -13.19
C ALA A 303 -18.67 -19.78 -13.49
N ASP A 304 -17.92 -19.95 -14.58
CA ASP A 304 -17.39 -21.25 -14.98
C ASP A 304 -16.04 -21.48 -14.29
N PHE A 305 -15.97 -22.55 -13.48
CA PHE A 305 -14.76 -22.94 -12.76
C PHE A 305 -14.34 -24.33 -13.24
N ASN A 306 -13.14 -24.45 -13.80
CA ASN A 306 -12.55 -25.74 -14.18
C ASN A 306 -12.10 -26.60 -12.97
N GLY A 307 -12.72 -26.43 -11.80
CA GLY A 307 -12.28 -27.04 -10.53
C GLY A 307 -13.38 -27.86 -9.86
N ASN A 308 -13.38 -29.17 -10.05
CA ASN A 308 -14.13 -30.10 -9.19
C ASN A 308 -13.45 -30.19 -7.81
N GLY A 309 -14.21 -30.22 -6.71
CA GLY A 309 -13.66 -30.44 -5.36
C GLY A 309 -13.33 -29.19 -4.54
N LEU A 310 -13.83 -28.02 -4.94
CA LEU A 310 -13.55 -26.73 -4.28
C LEU A 310 -14.62 -26.35 -3.23
N VAL A 311 -14.16 -25.92 -2.06
CA VAL A 311 -14.94 -25.28 -0.99
C VAL A 311 -14.58 -23.80 -0.93
N ILE A 312 -15.48 -22.91 -1.32
CA ILE A 312 -15.21 -21.46 -1.30
C ILE A 312 -15.49 -20.89 0.10
N ASN A 313 -14.46 -20.28 0.67
CA ASN A 313 -14.49 -19.67 2.01
C ASN A 313 -14.86 -18.20 1.97
N ARG A 314 -14.28 -17.45 1.03
CA ARG A 314 -14.40 -15.98 0.98
C ARG A 314 -14.26 -15.48 -0.45
N ILE A 315 -15.06 -14.49 -0.80
CA ILE A 315 -14.84 -13.65 -1.99
C ILE A 315 -14.56 -12.25 -1.49
N LYS A 316 -13.55 -11.61 -2.07
CA LYS A 316 -13.23 -10.21 -1.86
C LYS A 316 -13.18 -9.48 -3.20
N CYS A 317 -14.04 -8.49 -3.36
CA CYS A 317 -14.13 -7.64 -4.53
C CYS A 317 -13.41 -6.32 -4.23
N PHE A 318 -12.29 -6.09 -4.89
CA PHE A 318 -11.52 -4.87 -4.76
C PHE A 318 -11.87 -3.90 -5.87
N PHE A 319 -11.72 -2.62 -5.56
CA PHE A 319 -11.75 -1.55 -6.53
C PHE A 319 -10.47 -0.72 -6.37
N GLU A 320 -9.59 -0.81 -7.35
CA GLU A 320 -8.60 0.24 -7.58
C GLU A 320 -9.06 1.05 -8.80
N PRO A 321 -8.89 2.39 -8.80
CA PRO A 321 -9.07 3.16 -10.02
C PRO A 321 -8.20 2.49 -11.10
N TYR A 322 -8.83 2.08 -12.21
CA TYR A 322 -8.23 1.45 -13.39
C TYR A 322 -7.99 -0.07 -13.40
N THR A 323 -8.10 -0.80 -12.29
CA THR A 323 -8.13 -2.28 -12.33
C THR A 323 -9.16 -2.85 -11.36
N ALA A 324 -10.27 -3.34 -11.91
CA ALA A 324 -11.18 -4.17 -11.16
C ALA A 324 -10.58 -5.55 -10.91
N MET A 325 -10.64 -5.99 -9.66
CA MET A 325 -10.11 -7.28 -9.24
C MET A 325 -11.04 -7.96 -8.25
N SER A 326 -11.19 -9.27 -8.39
CA SER A 326 -11.74 -10.10 -7.30
C SER A 326 -10.74 -11.17 -6.90
N ILE A 327 -10.64 -11.41 -5.60
CA ILE A 327 -9.88 -12.49 -5.00
C ILE A 327 -10.88 -13.48 -4.40
N ILE A 328 -10.70 -14.76 -4.71
CA ILE A 328 -11.44 -15.84 -4.08
C ILE A 328 -10.47 -16.67 -3.25
N LEU A 329 -10.86 -16.91 -2.00
CA LEU A 329 -10.20 -17.85 -1.11
C LEU A 329 -11.04 -19.13 -1.06
N ALA A 330 -10.43 -20.25 -1.41
CA ALA A 330 -11.07 -21.55 -1.43
C ALA A 330 -10.14 -22.63 -0.85
N ASP A 331 -10.69 -23.77 -0.48
CA ASP A 331 -9.94 -24.98 -0.15
C ASP A 331 -10.29 -26.08 -1.16
N THR A 332 -9.30 -26.84 -1.62
CA THR A 332 -9.50 -28.03 -2.46
C THR A 332 -9.37 -29.29 -1.62
N LEU A 333 -10.33 -30.22 -1.70
CA LEU A 333 -10.20 -31.52 -1.04
C LEU A 333 -9.29 -32.45 -1.85
N THR A 334 -8.23 -32.97 -1.23
CA THR A 334 -7.36 -34.00 -1.81
C THR A 334 -7.32 -35.25 -0.92
N SER A 335 -6.82 -36.36 -1.44
CA SER A 335 -6.60 -37.59 -0.66
C SER A 335 -5.62 -37.42 0.52
N SER A 336 -4.84 -36.32 0.54
CA SER A 336 -3.89 -35.94 1.59
C SER A 336 -4.36 -34.81 2.50
N GLY A 337 -5.57 -34.25 2.30
CA GLY A 337 -6.10 -33.13 3.10
C GLY A 337 -6.56 -31.93 2.26
N PHE A 338 -6.84 -30.81 2.93
CA PHE A 338 -7.25 -29.56 2.28
C PHE A 338 -6.04 -28.80 1.74
N ILE A 339 -6.19 -28.24 0.54
CA ILE A 339 -5.21 -27.34 -0.04
C ILE A 339 -5.85 -25.97 -0.25
N PRO A 340 -5.38 -24.92 0.45
CA PRO A 340 -5.87 -23.57 0.25
C PRO A 340 -5.47 -23.03 -1.14
N LEU A 341 -6.39 -22.30 -1.74
CA LEU A 341 -6.28 -21.75 -3.09
C LEU A 341 -6.69 -20.27 -3.07
N VAL A 342 -5.81 -19.42 -3.60
CA VAL A 342 -6.10 -18.01 -3.89
C VAL A 342 -6.32 -17.89 -5.40
N MET A 343 -7.51 -17.48 -5.83
CA MET A 343 -7.81 -17.22 -7.25
C MET A 343 -7.98 -15.73 -7.48
N LYS A 344 -7.36 -15.21 -8.55
CA LYS A 344 -7.42 -13.80 -8.95
C LYS A 344 -8.18 -13.66 -10.26
N ASN A 345 -9.02 -12.63 -10.37
CA ASN A 345 -9.73 -12.28 -11.59
C ASN A 345 -9.47 -10.83 -11.98
N THR A 346 -9.24 -10.58 -13.27
CA THR A 346 -9.11 -9.23 -13.85
C THR A 346 -9.56 -9.27 -15.32
N PRO A 347 -10.45 -8.37 -15.81
CA PRO A 347 -11.09 -7.28 -15.09
C PRO A 347 -12.41 -7.68 -14.41
N TYR A 348 -13.20 -8.63 -14.92
CA TYR A 348 -14.40 -9.16 -14.24
C TYR A 348 -14.89 -10.43 -14.93
N PHE A 349 -15.24 -11.45 -14.13
CA PHE A 349 -16.05 -12.67 -14.38
C PHE A 349 -16.08 -13.33 -15.78
N GLY A 350 -15.12 -13.03 -16.64
CA GLY A 350 -15.05 -13.52 -18.02
C GLY A 350 -13.80 -14.36 -18.32
N ASN A 351 -12.69 -14.14 -17.60
CA ASN A 351 -11.46 -14.91 -17.73
C ASN A 351 -10.76 -15.01 -16.37
N TRP A 352 -11.08 -16.05 -15.59
CA TRP A 352 -10.32 -16.36 -14.37
C TRP A 352 -8.92 -16.83 -14.77
N VAL A 353 -7.90 -16.04 -14.45
CA VAL A 353 -6.52 -16.54 -14.53
C VAL A 353 -6.26 -17.28 -13.23
N THR A 354 -6.38 -18.60 -13.28
CA THR A 354 -6.15 -19.49 -12.15
C THR A 354 -4.65 -19.59 -11.86
N SER A 355 -4.07 -18.56 -11.25
CA SER A 355 -2.79 -18.68 -10.58
C SER A 355 -3.02 -19.47 -9.30
N HIS A 356 -2.72 -20.77 -9.31
CA HIS A 356 -2.82 -21.62 -8.13
C HIS A 356 -1.60 -21.38 -7.25
N TYR A 357 -1.81 -20.74 -6.12
CA TYR A 357 -0.76 -20.59 -5.11
C TYR A 357 -0.99 -21.61 -4.01
N PHE A 358 -0.31 -22.74 -4.15
CA PHE A 358 -0.17 -23.69 -3.05
C PHE A 358 0.78 -23.04 -2.05
N LEU A 359 0.24 -22.58 -0.93
CA LEU A 359 1.06 -22.08 0.17
C LEU A 359 1.80 -23.29 0.73
N GLU A 360 3.11 -23.39 0.47
CA GLU A 360 3.93 -24.52 0.92
C GLU A 360 3.82 -24.70 2.45
N GLY A 361 3.82 -25.96 2.91
CA GLY A 361 3.77 -26.32 4.32
C GLY A 361 2.38 -26.69 4.85
N ASN A 362 2.25 -26.65 6.18
CA ASN A 362 1.12 -27.14 6.97
C ASN A 362 -0.16 -26.26 6.93
N THR A 363 -0.41 -25.52 5.84
CA THR A 363 -1.53 -24.56 5.76
C THR A 363 -2.88 -25.29 5.70
N LEU A 364 -3.85 -24.89 6.54
CA LEU A 364 -5.13 -25.58 6.71
C LEU A 364 -6.33 -24.85 6.09
N ARG A 365 -6.44 -23.52 6.27
CA ARG A 365 -7.59 -22.73 5.79
C ARG A 365 -7.28 -21.24 5.70
N LEU A 366 -7.91 -20.55 4.74
CA LEU A 366 -7.82 -19.10 4.55
C LEU A 366 -9.15 -18.40 4.92
N TYR A 367 -9.08 -17.21 5.50
CA TYR A 367 -10.24 -16.50 6.09
C TYR A 367 -10.50 -15.10 5.55
N GLU A 368 -9.44 -14.34 5.24
CA GLU A 368 -9.57 -12.97 4.76
C GLU A 368 -8.47 -12.63 3.76
N ALA A 369 -8.78 -11.74 2.81
CA ALA A 369 -7.82 -11.19 1.88
C ALA A 369 -7.94 -9.67 1.85
N GLU A 370 -6.81 -8.99 1.75
CA GLU A 370 -6.75 -7.55 1.59
C GLU A 370 -5.74 -7.18 0.50
N LEU A 371 -6.00 -6.05 -0.15
CA LEU A 371 -5.16 -5.52 -1.22
C LEU A 371 -4.50 -4.23 -0.72
N LEU A 372 -3.18 -4.20 -0.80
CA LEU A 372 -2.36 -3.02 -0.56
C LEU A 372 -1.70 -2.66 -1.89
N HIS A 373 -1.82 -1.40 -2.35
CA HIS A 373 -1.17 -0.78 -3.51
C HIS A 373 -0.74 -1.69 -4.68
N LEU A 374 -1.25 -1.46 -5.90
CA LEU A 374 -0.69 -2.03 -7.13
C LEU A 374 -0.54 -3.57 -7.08
N GLN A 375 -1.50 -4.24 -6.43
CA GLN A 375 -1.68 -5.69 -6.42
C GLN A 375 -0.86 -6.52 -5.41
N LYS A 376 -0.39 -5.92 -4.29
CA LYS A 376 0.11 -6.72 -3.14
C LYS A 376 -1.08 -7.26 -2.35
N ILE A 377 -1.30 -8.54 -2.48
CA ILE A 377 -2.36 -9.30 -1.84
C ILE A 377 -1.82 -9.86 -0.54
N PHE A 378 -2.50 -9.56 0.55
CA PHE A 378 -2.32 -10.26 1.81
C PHE A 378 -3.48 -11.21 2.03
N VAL A 379 -3.18 -12.35 2.64
CA VAL A 379 -4.18 -13.36 3.00
C VAL A 379 -3.92 -13.83 4.41
N SER A 380 -4.96 -13.96 5.21
CA SER A 380 -4.91 -14.53 6.56
C SER A 380 -5.49 -15.94 6.62
N GLY A 381 -5.01 -16.73 7.58
CA GLY A 381 -5.36 -18.14 7.66
C GLY A 381 -5.03 -18.83 8.98
N SER A 382 -5.09 -20.16 8.93
CA SER A 382 -4.62 -21.08 9.95
C SER A 382 -3.77 -22.19 9.31
N SER A 383 -2.78 -22.67 10.06
CA SER A 383 -1.89 -23.79 9.72
C SER A 383 -1.79 -24.76 10.91
N THR A 384 -1.11 -25.90 10.77
CA THR A 384 -0.85 -26.78 11.93
C THR A 384 0.10 -26.18 12.96
N GLU A 385 0.76 -25.06 12.62
CA GLU A 385 1.69 -24.34 13.51
C GLU A 385 1.05 -23.07 14.10
N GLY A 386 -0.21 -22.79 13.74
CA GLY A 386 -0.99 -21.65 14.23
C GLY A 386 -1.47 -20.72 13.13
N GLY A 387 -1.89 -19.51 13.54
CA GLY A 387 -2.41 -18.46 12.67
C GLY A 387 -1.33 -17.88 11.78
N ILE A 388 -1.68 -17.58 10.53
CA ILE A 388 -0.73 -17.14 9.50
C ILE A 388 -1.24 -15.92 8.75
N ILE A 389 -0.30 -15.11 8.29
CA ILE A 389 -0.53 -14.06 7.31
C ILE A 389 0.52 -14.23 6.22
N PHE A 390 0.07 -14.34 4.98
CA PHE A 390 0.94 -14.33 3.81
C PHE A 390 0.74 -13.06 3.02
N TYR A 391 1.78 -12.65 2.30
CA TYR A 391 1.62 -11.72 1.19
C TYR A 391 2.41 -12.20 -0.03
N ASN A 392 1.97 -11.83 -1.23
CA ASN A 392 2.68 -12.16 -2.46
C ASN A 392 3.84 -11.17 -2.70
N ASN A 393 5.07 -11.67 -2.91
CA ASN A 393 6.23 -10.86 -3.31
C ASN A 393 6.19 -10.39 -4.78
N ASN A 394 5.03 -10.32 -5.42
CA ASN A 394 4.98 -9.90 -6.83
C ASN A 394 5.37 -8.43 -7.04
N PHE A 395 5.58 -7.66 -5.96
CA PHE A 395 6.21 -6.35 -6.03
C PHE A 395 7.17 -6.16 -4.84
N GLN A 396 8.45 -6.03 -5.15
CA GLN A 396 9.39 -5.31 -4.30
C GLN A 396 8.92 -3.85 -4.22
N LEU A 397 9.18 -3.23 -3.07
CA LEU A 397 8.69 -1.92 -2.66
C LEU A 397 8.80 -0.85 -3.77
N PRO A 398 7.92 0.18 -3.76
CA PRO A 398 7.89 1.24 -4.76
C PRO A 398 9.26 1.90 -4.90
N VAL A 399 9.86 1.76 -6.09
CA VAL A 399 11.17 2.29 -6.52
C VAL A 399 12.26 2.25 -5.44
N GLU A 400 13.17 1.28 -5.55
CA GLU A 400 14.44 1.36 -4.83
C GLU A 400 15.39 2.29 -5.60
N LEU A 401 15.35 3.56 -5.23
CA LEU A 401 16.40 4.52 -5.56
C LEU A 401 17.72 3.97 -5.00
N THR A 402 18.61 3.52 -5.88
CA THR A 402 19.88 2.89 -5.49
C THR A 402 21.00 3.91 -5.36
N SER A 403 20.90 5.03 -6.08
CA SER A 403 21.85 6.13 -5.97
C SER A 403 21.17 7.46 -6.27
N PHE A 404 21.63 8.52 -5.64
CA PHE A 404 21.41 9.90 -6.07
C PHE A 404 22.66 10.69 -5.72
N THR A 405 23.36 11.17 -6.73
CA THR A 405 24.70 11.74 -6.56
C THR A 405 24.86 13.00 -7.41
N PRO A 406 25.44 14.07 -6.84
CA PRO A 406 25.81 15.25 -7.62
C PRO A 406 27.26 15.13 -8.09
N SER A 407 27.54 15.66 -9.27
CA SER A 407 28.90 15.82 -9.78
C SER A 407 29.01 17.14 -10.54
N GLN A 408 30.02 17.95 -10.23
CA GLN A 408 30.28 19.16 -10.98
C GLN A 408 31.01 18.81 -12.28
N SER A 409 30.53 19.34 -13.40
CA SER A 409 31.20 19.26 -14.70
C SER A 409 31.24 20.65 -15.33
N GLY A 410 32.43 21.28 -15.31
CA GLY A 410 32.60 22.66 -15.77
C GLY A 410 31.74 23.64 -14.97
N SER A 411 30.91 24.42 -15.68
CA SER A 411 29.98 25.39 -15.13
C SER A 411 28.58 24.82 -14.82
N THR A 412 28.45 23.49 -14.68
CA THR A 412 27.17 22.83 -14.41
C THR A 412 27.29 21.79 -13.29
N LEU A 413 26.17 21.56 -12.60
CA LEU A 413 25.99 20.44 -11.69
C LEU A 413 25.17 19.35 -12.38
N GLN A 414 25.79 18.19 -12.56
CA GLN A 414 25.12 17.01 -13.08
C GLN A 414 24.65 16.12 -11.94
N LEU A 415 23.33 15.99 -11.84
CA LEU A 415 22.65 15.11 -10.90
C LEU A 415 22.40 13.77 -11.58
N ARG A 416 22.92 12.69 -11.00
CA ARG A 416 22.76 11.32 -11.49
C ARG A 416 22.04 10.48 -10.46
N TRP A 417 21.02 9.75 -10.89
CA TRP A 417 20.37 8.76 -10.05
C TRP A 417 20.03 7.51 -10.83
N SER A 418 19.93 6.42 -10.08
CA SER A 418 19.57 5.11 -10.61
C SER A 418 18.46 4.49 -9.79
N THR A 419 17.57 3.80 -10.47
CA THR A 419 16.53 2.96 -9.86
C THR A 419 16.86 1.51 -10.18
N ALA A 420 16.72 0.61 -9.20
CA ALA A 420 16.84 -0.83 -9.49
C ALA A 420 15.62 -1.32 -10.28
N THR A 421 14.45 -0.83 -9.89
CA THR A 421 13.15 -1.13 -10.50
C THR A 421 12.25 0.10 -10.39
N GLU A 422 11.22 0.17 -11.24
CA GLU A 422 10.17 1.18 -11.16
C GLU A 422 8.80 0.55 -11.27
N THR A 423 7.83 1.06 -10.52
CA THR A 423 6.45 0.62 -10.59
C THR A 423 5.55 1.84 -10.60
N ASN A 424 4.73 1.96 -11.65
CA ASN A 424 3.77 3.05 -11.82
C ASN A 424 4.39 4.46 -11.73
N ASN A 425 5.69 4.58 -12.00
CA ASN A 425 6.45 5.81 -11.83
C ASN A 425 6.13 6.78 -12.98
N HIS A 426 5.45 7.88 -12.67
CA HIS A 426 5.20 8.94 -13.64
C HIS A 426 6.49 9.74 -13.89
N GLY A 427 7.29 9.96 -12.84
CA GLY A 427 8.63 10.51 -12.95
C GLY A 427 9.10 11.21 -11.69
N PHE A 428 10.21 11.92 -11.85
CA PHE A 428 10.93 12.58 -10.77
C PHE A 428 10.88 14.08 -10.97
N GLU A 429 10.30 14.79 -10.01
CA GLU A 429 10.44 16.23 -9.88
C GLU A 429 11.76 16.51 -9.13
N ILE A 430 12.66 17.25 -9.79
CA ILE A 430 13.97 17.61 -9.26
C ILE A 430 13.80 18.93 -8.52
N GLU A 431 14.05 18.91 -7.21
CA GLU A 431 13.92 20.09 -6.36
C GLU A 431 15.28 20.54 -5.82
N ARG A 432 15.48 21.86 -5.79
CA ARG A 432 16.70 22.53 -5.30
C ARG A 432 16.39 23.51 -4.18
N SER A 433 17.31 23.61 -3.23
CA SER A 433 17.31 24.58 -2.14
C SER A 433 18.69 25.19 -1.94
N THR A 434 18.75 26.44 -1.48
CA THR A 434 19.99 27.13 -1.06
C THR A 434 20.14 27.21 0.46
N ASP A 435 19.09 26.87 1.22
CA ASP A 435 19.04 26.97 2.69
C ASP A 435 18.70 25.64 3.39
N ASN A 436 18.49 24.57 2.61
CA ASN A 436 18.03 23.25 3.04
C ASN A 436 16.66 23.26 3.75
N GLN A 437 15.85 24.30 3.56
CA GLN A 437 14.51 24.42 4.14
C GLN A 437 13.45 24.61 3.06
N GLN A 438 13.66 25.58 2.16
CA GLN A 438 12.74 25.84 1.05
C GLN A 438 13.28 25.23 -0.23
N PHE A 439 12.52 24.28 -0.78
CA PHE A 439 12.83 23.57 -2.02
C PHE A 439 11.91 24.05 -3.14
N TYR A 440 12.50 24.30 -4.31
CA TYR A 440 11.79 24.69 -5.53
C TYR A 440 12.06 23.69 -6.64
N SER A 441 11.02 23.36 -7.39
CA SER A 441 11.14 22.53 -8.59
C SER A 441 11.95 23.23 -9.67
N ILE A 442 13.01 22.59 -10.14
CA ILE A 442 13.89 23.08 -11.21
C ILE A 442 13.76 22.26 -12.49
N GLY A 443 13.14 21.08 -12.42
CA GLY A 443 12.95 20.24 -13.58
C GLY A 443 12.15 18.97 -13.30
N PHE A 444 11.85 18.25 -14.38
CA PHE A 444 11.16 16.98 -14.32
C PHE A 444 11.82 15.97 -15.26
N ALA A 445 12.08 14.78 -14.74
CA ALA A 445 12.56 13.63 -15.52
C ALA A 445 11.44 12.59 -15.58
N LYS A 446 10.97 12.30 -16.80
CA LYS A 446 9.92 11.30 -17.02
C LYS A 446 10.41 9.91 -16.62
N GLY A 447 9.64 9.22 -15.78
CA GLY A 447 9.93 7.85 -15.37
C GLY A 447 9.68 6.83 -16.48
N ALA A 448 10.16 5.61 -16.28
CA ALA A 448 9.94 4.49 -17.20
C ALA A 448 8.58 3.79 -16.99
N GLY A 449 7.75 4.27 -16.06
CA GLY A 449 6.48 3.66 -15.69
C GLY A 449 6.69 2.44 -14.81
N SER A 450 6.43 1.24 -15.35
CA SER A 450 6.63 -0.02 -14.64
C SER A 450 7.70 -0.85 -15.36
N THR A 451 8.88 -0.98 -14.75
CA THR A 451 10.01 -1.73 -15.29
C THR A 451 10.78 -2.45 -14.17
N GLN A 452 11.30 -3.64 -14.47
CA GLN A 452 12.23 -4.36 -13.58
C GLN A 452 13.70 -4.18 -14.01
N GLU A 453 13.94 -3.54 -15.15
CA GLU A 453 15.28 -3.22 -15.60
C GLU A 453 15.77 -1.95 -14.92
N PRO A 454 17.01 -1.92 -14.40
CA PRO A 454 17.58 -0.72 -13.82
C PRO A 454 17.51 0.46 -14.80
N GLN A 455 17.10 1.61 -14.30
CA GLN A 455 17.09 2.85 -15.08
C GLN A 455 18.12 3.81 -14.54
N GLU A 456 18.71 4.57 -15.44
CA GLU A 456 19.62 5.67 -15.11
C GLU A 456 19.06 6.98 -15.66
N TYR A 457 19.14 8.00 -14.83
CA TYR A 457 18.69 9.34 -15.17
C TYR A 457 19.77 10.35 -14.89
N ILE A 458 19.74 11.41 -15.69
CA ILE A 458 20.67 12.51 -15.61
C ILE A 458 19.87 13.80 -15.74
N TYR A 459 20.10 14.73 -14.84
CA TYR A 459 19.63 16.09 -14.92
C TYR A 459 20.81 17.05 -14.77
N THR A 460 20.86 18.10 -15.59
CA THR A 460 21.91 19.11 -15.54
C THR A 460 21.33 20.42 -15.04
N ASP A 461 21.83 20.86 -13.89
CA ASP A 461 21.56 22.18 -13.31
C ASP A 461 22.71 23.14 -13.63
N SER A 462 22.38 24.41 -13.85
CA SER A 462 23.33 25.50 -14.09
C SER A 462 23.05 26.62 -13.09
N PRO A 463 23.54 26.51 -11.85
CA PRO A 463 23.37 27.59 -10.88
C PRO A 463 24.10 28.86 -11.32
N ASP A 464 23.48 30.03 -11.07
CA ASP A 464 24.04 31.32 -11.50
C ASP A 464 25.22 31.76 -10.63
N GLU A 465 25.25 31.37 -9.36
CA GLU A 465 26.22 31.82 -8.37
C GLU A 465 26.96 30.64 -7.72
N PRO A 466 28.28 30.75 -7.45
CA PRO A 466 29.01 29.80 -6.62
C PRO A 466 28.36 29.64 -5.24
N GLY A 467 28.30 28.42 -4.72
CA GLY A 467 27.68 28.17 -3.44
C GLY A 467 27.44 26.70 -3.13
N THR A 468 26.80 26.45 -1.99
CA THR A 468 26.32 25.12 -1.63
C THR A 468 24.85 25.02 -1.97
N TYR A 469 24.48 23.95 -2.67
CA TYR A 469 23.12 23.66 -3.09
C TYR A 469 22.68 22.31 -2.53
N TYR A 470 21.41 22.23 -2.17
CA TYR A 470 20.77 21.02 -1.67
C TYR A 470 19.75 20.52 -2.68
N TYR A 471 19.75 19.22 -2.96
CA TYR A 471 18.86 18.61 -3.93
C TYR A 471 18.10 17.44 -3.31
N ARG A 472 16.87 17.26 -3.76
CA ARG A 472 16.07 16.05 -3.49
C ARG A 472 15.23 15.73 -4.71
N LEU A 473 14.86 14.46 -4.83
CA LEU A 473 13.91 14.00 -5.82
C LEU A 473 12.55 13.82 -5.16
N LYS A 474 11.51 14.32 -5.80
CA LYS A 474 10.13 13.99 -5.48
C LYS A 474 9.62 13.05 -6.56
N GLN A 475 9.66 11.76 -6.28
CA GLN A 475 9.11 10.75 -7.16
C GLN A 475 7.59 10.77 -7.07
N THR A 476 6.93 10.84 -8.21
CA THR A 476 5.46 10.86 -8.29
C THR A 476 4.99 9.68 -9.15
N ASP A 477 3.95 9.00 -8.68
CA ASP A 477 3.31 7.90 -9.39
C ASP A 477 2.15 8.41 -10.26
N PHE A 478 1.66 7.61 -11.23
CA PHE A 478 0.53 8.02 -12.09
C PHE A 478 -0.79 8.27 -11.35
N ASN A 479 -0.94 7.76 -10.13
CA ASN A 479 -2.10 8.00 -9.25
C ASN A 479 -1.96 9.30 -8.42
N GLY A 480 -0.83 10.02 -8.53
CA GLY A 480 -0.55 11.24 -7.79
C GLY A 480 0.08 11.06 -6.41
N THR A 481 0.32 9.82 -5.94
CA THR A 481 1.12 9.59 -4.73
C THR A 481 2.57 9.98 -4.97
N TYR A 482 3.26 10.45 -3.93
CA TYR A 482 4.67 10.84 -4.05
C TYR A 482 5.50 10.46 -2.84
N LYS A 483 6.81 10.31 -3.07
CA LYS A 483 7.83 10.07 -2.04
C LYS A 483 9.05 10.92 -2.32
N TYR A 484 9.68 11.44 -1.27
CA TYR A 484 10.96 12.15 -1.37
C TYR A 484 12.15 11.21 -1.19
N SER A 485 13.24 11.48 -1.91
CA SER A 485 14.55 10.93 -1.61
C SER A 485 15.17 11.58 -0.38
N ASP A 486 16.29 11.02 0.08
CA ASP A 486 17.21 11.77 0.95
C ASP A 486 17.71 13.03 0.24
N VAL A 487 18.05 14.05 1.03
CA VAL A 487 18.65 15.29 0.53
C VAL A 487 20.14 15.09 0.31
N ILE A 488 20.63 15.43 -0.87
CA ILE A 488 22.06 15.45 -1.19
C ILE A 488 22.58 16.89 -1.23
N THR A 489 23.86 17.05 -0.92
CA THR A 489 24.54 18.36 -0.93
C THR A 489 25.53 18.41 -2.09
N ALA A 490 25.54 19.50 -2.84
CA ALA A 490 26.51 19.75 -3.91
C ALA A 490 27.15 21.12 -3.72
N ALA A 491 28.49 21.17 -3.74
CA ALA A 491 29.23 22.42 -3.85
C ALA A 491 29.37 22.78 -5.33
N PHE A 492 28.99 24.00 -5.69
CA PHE A 492 29.19 24.57 -7.01
C PHE A 492 30.24 25.68 -6.94
N SER A 493 31.25 25.59 -7.78
CA SER A 493 32.29 26.61 -7.94
C SER A 493 32.40 26.99 -9.42
N GLU A 494 32.73 28.24 -9.73
CA GLU A 494 33.06 28.62 -11.10
C GLU A 494 34.32 27.86 -11.55
N ASN A 495 34.19 27.00 -12.57
CA ASN A 495 35.33 26.29 -13.15
C ASN A 495 35.99 27.18 -14.20
N ILE A 496 36.77 28.14 -13.73
CA ILE A 496 37.60 29.00 -14.57
C ILE A 496 38.86 28.21 -14.94
N GLN A 497 39.02 27.84 -16.20
CA GLN A 497 40.18 27.05 -16.65
C GLN A 497 41.33 27.90 -17.20
N GLU A 498 41.05 29.15 -17.54
CA GLU A 498 42.04 30.05 -18.14
C GLU A 498 42.14 31.37 -17.38
N TYR A 499 43.34 31.93 -17.40
CA TYR A 499 43.52 33.33 -17.03
C TYR A 499 42.91 34.22 -18.11
N ILE A 500 41.93 35.03 -17.75
CA ILE A 500 41.32 36.00 -18.65
C ILE A 500 41.57 37.40 -18.10
N LEU A 501 41.98 38.31 -18.97
CA LEU A 501 41.93 39.75 -18.72
C LEU A 501 41.00 40.35 -19.78
N GLU A 502 39.83 40.82 -19.37
CA GLU A 502 38.85 41.37 -20.30
C GLU A 502 39.20 42.77 -20.77
N GLN A 503 38.57 43.18 -21.87
CA GLN A 503 38.61 44.59 -22.28
C GLN A 503 37.86 45.43 -21.23
N ASN A 504 38.48 46.51 -20.76
CA ASN A 504 37.83 47.42 -19.84
C ASN A 504 36.52 47.96 -20.46
N TYR A 505 35.48 48.14 -19.65
CA TYR A 505 34.21 48.70 -20.11
C TYR A 505 33.72 49.83 -19.20
N PRO A 506 33.37 51.00 -19.77
CA PRO A 506 33.46 51.35 -21.20
C PRO A 506 34.93 51.51 -21.70
N ASN A 507 35.18 51.34 -23.01
CA ASN A 507 36.43 51.75 -23.66
C ASN A 507 36.11 52.34 -25.06
N PRO A 508 36.36 53.64 -25.31
CA PRO A 508 36.96 54.63 -24.41
C PRO A 508 36.11 54.92 -23.16
N PHE A 509 36.75 55.38 -22.06
CA PHE A 509 36.08 55.68 -20.78
C PHE A 509 36.22 57.14 -20.38
N ASN A 510 35.27 57.66 -19.57
CA ASN A 510 35.30 59.00 -18.98
C ASN A 510 34.40 59.08 -17.73
N PRO A 511 34.90 59.40 -16.53
CA PRO A 511 36.29 59.27 -16.08
C PRO A 511 36.58 57.86 -15.53
N SER A 512 35.58 56.98 -15.45
CA SER A 512 35.69 55.66 -14.83
C SER A 512 35.44 54.50 -15.80
N THR A 513 36.12 53.38 -15.56
CA THR A 513 35.93 52.10 -16.25
C THR A 513 36.03 50.94 -15.27
N ARG A 514 35.46 49.79 -15.64
CA ARG A 514 35.65 48.52 -14.93
C ARG A 514 36.57 47.60 -15.70
N ILE A 515 37.42 46.87 -14.99
CA ILE A 515 38.32 45.87 -15.55
C ILE A 515 37.96 44.53 -14.89
N LYS A 516 37.56 43.56 -15.72
CA LYS A 516 37.27 42.19 -15.28
C LYS A 516 38.43 41.27 -15.60
N PHE A 517 38.73 40.35 -14.70
CA PHE A 517 39.73 39.32 -14.90
C PHE A 517 39.40 38.04 -14.13
N SER A 518 39.94 36.91 -14.59
CA SER A 518 39.73 35.61 -13.98
C SER A 518 41.05 34.93 -13.64
N ILE A 519 41.06 34.24 -12.49
CA ILE A 519 42.18 33.42 -12.04
C ILE A 519 41.71 31.95 -12.10
N PRO A 520 42.40 31.08 -12.85
CA PRO A 520 41.94 29.73 -13.07
C PRO A 520 42.21 28.82 -11.87
N GLN A 521 41.45 27.73 -11.83
CA GLN A 521 41.61 26.67 -10.87
C GLN A 521 42.84 25.81 -11.25
N GLN A 522 43.91 25.89 -10.46
CA GLN A 522 45.08 25.01 -10.59
C GLN A 522 45.02 23.87 -9.57
N ASN A 523 45.79 22.79 -9.81
CA ASN A 523 45.70 21.49 -9.12
C ASN A 523 45.56 21.53 -7.58
N ASP A 524 46.06 22.58 -6.90
CA ASP A 524 46.05 22.69 -5.44
C ASP A 524 45.10 23.77 -4.89
N ASN A 525 44.31 24.47 -5.72
CA ASN A 525 43.40 25.57 -5.32
C ASN A 525 44.03 26.69 -4.45
N ALA A 526 45.36 26.77 -4.39
CA ALA A 526 46.05 27.72 -3.53
C ALA A 526 45.86 29.16 -4.06
N PRO A 527 45.66 30.16 -3.15
CA PRO A 527 45.70 31.56 -3.52
C PRO A 527 47.02 31.92 -4.22
N GLN A 528 46.96 32.80 -5.21
CA GLN A 528 48.15 33.30 -5.91
C GLN A 528 48.24 34.80 -5.79
N LEU A 529 49.46 35.34 -5.69
CA LEU A 529 49.69 36.77 -5.72
C LEU A 529 49.32 37.32 -7.11
N VAL A 530 48.29 38.17 -7.15
CA VAL A 530 47.80 38.83 -8.36
C VAL A 530 48.14 40.30 -8.31
N THR A 531 48.72 40.80 -9.40
CA THR A 531 48.99 42.23 -9.59
C THR A 531 48.28 42.73 -10.84
N LEU A 532 47.53 43.82 -10.72
CA LEU A 532 46.92 44.53 -11.85
C LEU A 532 47.42 45.97 -11.82
N THR A 533 48.23 46.33 -12.80
CA THR A 533 48.93 47.62 -12.84
C THR A 533 48.62 48.37 -14.13
N VAL A 534 48.37 49.67 -14.01
CA VAL A 534 48.16 50.61 -15.11
C VAL A 534 49.45 51.37 -15.40
N TYR A 535 49.80 51.49 -16.67
CA TYR A 535 50.97 52.18 -17.21
C TYR A 535 50.56 53.23 -18.24
N ASP A 536 51.39 54.26 -18.41
CA ASP A 536 51.33 55.14 -19.58
C ASP A 536 52.01 54.48 -20.80
N ILE A 537 51.94 55.15 -21.96
CA ILE A 537 52.53 54.64 -23.21
C ILE A 537 54.08 54.57 -23.19
N LEU A 538 54.73 55.25 -22.23
CA LEU A 538 56.17 55.22 -22.02
C LEU A 538 56.58 54.10 -21.05
N GLY A 539 55.61 53.40 -20.45
CA GLY A 539 55.83 52.32 -19.49
C GLY A 539 55.97 52.79 -18.04
N ASN A 540 55.68 54.06 -17.73
CA ASN A 540 55.68 54.51 -16.35
C ASN A 540 54.45 53.96 -15.62
N GLU A 541 54.64 53.44 -14.42
CA GLU A 541 53.55 52.96 -13.56
C GLU A 541 52.69 54.14 -13.08
N ILE A 542 51.39 54.07 -13.37
CA ILE A 542 50.41 55.10 -13.02
C ILE A 542 49.63 54.72 -11.77
N ALA A 543 49.20 53.46 -11.67
CA ALA A 543 48.43 52.96 -10.53
C ALA A 543 48.53 51.44 -10.43
N VAL A 544 48.56 50.93 -9.21
CA VAL A 544 48.39 49.50 -8.91
C VAL A 544 46.97 49.32 -8.37
N LEU A 545 46.12 48.63 -9.13
CA LEU A 545 44.70 48.42 -8.81
C LEU A 545 44.50 47.19 -7.92
N VAL A 546 45.35 46.19 -8.06
CA VAL A 546 45.35 44.95 -7.27
C VAL A 546 46.79 44.56 -6.99
N ASN A 547 47.10 44.16 -5.75
CA ASN A 547 48.38 43.59 -5.34
C ASN A 547 48.20 42.75 -4.06
N GLU A 548 47.51 41.62 -4.20
CA GLU A 548 47.15 40.74 -3.08
C GLU A 548 46.99 39.29 -3.54
N GLU A 549 46.94 38.36 -2.59
CA GLU A 549 46.63 36.96 -2.88
C GLU A 549 45.14 36.80 -3.21
N LYS A 550 44.85 36.19 -4.37
CA LYS A 550 43.49 35.88 -4.82
C LYS A 550 43.34 34.38 -5.01
N ALA A 551 42.21 33.83 -4.54
CA ALA A 551 41.81 32.46 -4.84
C ALA A 551 41.38 32.32 -6.32
N PRO A 552 41.25 31.11 -6.87
CA PRO A 552 40.60 30.91 -8.16
C PRO A 552 39.19 31.55 -8.19
N GLY A 553 38.85 32.27 -9.25
CA GLY A 553 37.59 32.99 -9.36
C GLY A 553 37.63 34.19 -10.31
N SER A 554 36.46 34.78 -10.53
CA SER A 554 36.27 35.99 -11.33
C SER A 554 36.29 37.24 -10.45
N TYR A 555 36.93 38.30 -10.93
CA TYR A 555 37.15 39.53 -10.19
C TYR A 555 36.87 40.76 -11.06
N GLU A 556 36.37 41.81 -10.44
CA GLU A 556 36.10 43.10 -11.07
C GLU A 556 36.69 44.21 -10.21
N VAL A 557 37.35 45.18 -10.85
CA VAL A 557 37.91 46.36 -10.18
C VAL A 557 37.59 47.64 -10.95
N ASP A 558 37.24 48.68 -10.19
CA ASP A 558 37.00 50.01 -10.72
C ASP A 558 38.32 50.77 -10.90
N PHE A 559 38.46 51.46 -12.04
CA PHE A 559 39.52 52.43 -12.27
C PHE A 559 38.90 53.79 -12.63
N THR A 560 39.26 54.84 -11.88
CA THR A 560 38.84 56.22 -12.15
C THR A 560 40.03 57.13 -12.39
N ALA A 561 39.95 57.96 -13.43
CA ALA A 561 40.96 58.94 -13.78
C ALA A 561 40.88 60.23 -12.94
N ASP A 562 39.83 60.39 -12.12
CA ASP A 562 39.61 61.62 -11.33
C ASP A 562 40.64 61.80 -10.20
N ASN A 563 41.17 60.69 -9.66
CA ASN A 563 42.10 60.72 -8.53
C ASN A 563 43.57 60.94 -8.93
N THR A 564 43.89 61.00 -10.24
CA THR A 564 45.29 60.87 -10.73
C THR A 564 45.74 61.95 -11.71
N SER A 565 44.94 62.99 -11.99
CA SER A 565 45.29 64.08 -12.93
C SER A 565 45.72 63.60 -14.32
N LEU A 566 45.18 62.46 -14.77
CA LEU A 566 45.58 61.85 -16.03
C LEU A 566 45.09 62.67 -17.25
N SER A 567 45.95 62.78 -18.25
CA SER A 567 45.60 63.38 -19.55
C SER A 567 44.81 62.39 -20.41
N ALA A 568 43.91 62.89 -21.27
CA ALA A 568 43.29 62.05 -22.29
C ALA A 568 44.37 61.37 -23.14
N GLY A 569 44.19 60.09 -23.44
CA GLY A 569 45.23 59.31 -24.10
C GLY A 569 45.08 57.80 -23.96
N VAL A 570 46.06 57.08 -24.49
CA VAL A 570 46.13 55.62 -24.43
C VAL A 570 46.93 55.21 -23.19
N TYR A 571 46.35 54.32 -22.40
CA TYR A 571 46.96 53.68 -21.25
C TYR A 571 47.00 52.17 -21.46
N VAL A 572 47.90 51.52 -20.75
CA VAL A 572 48.11 50.07 -20.81
C VAL A 572 47.84 49.50 -19.43
N TYR A 573 47.10 48.42 -19.31
CA TYR A 573 46.93 47.71 -18.05
C TYR A 573 47.38 46.25 -18.19
N GLN A 574 48.12 45.78 -17.20
CA GLN A 574 48.74 44.46 -17.18
C GLN A 574 48.28 43.68 -15.95
N LEU A 575 47.77 42.47 -16.19
CA LEU A 575 47.49 41.48 -15.16
C LEU A 575 48.66 40.50 -15.09
N ARG A 576 49.17 40.26 -13.89
CA ARG A 576 50.22 39.28 -13.63
C ARG A 576 49.86 38.40 -12.44
N ALA A 577 49.95 37.09 -12.63
CA ALA A 577 49.66 36.06 -11.63
C ALA A 577 50.67 34.92 -11.80
N GLY A 578 51.64 34.82 -10.89
CA GLY A 578 52.76 33.89 -11.04
C GLY A 578 53.53 34.09 -12.35
N ALA A 579 53.56 33.06 -13.21
CA ALA A 579 54.19 33.10 -14.53
C ALA A 579 53.30 33.70 -15.63
N PHE A 580 51.99 33.85 -15.38
CA PHE A 580 51.06 34.45 -16.33
C PHE A 580 51.20 35.97 -16.34
N SER A 581 51.22 36.56 -17.54
CA SER A 581 51.21 38.00 -17.75
C SER A 581 50.43 38.32 -19.03
N HIS A 582 49.39 39.15 -18.92
CA HIS A 582 48.62 39.61 -20.07
C HIS A 582 48.38 41.11 -19.99
N THR A 583 48.24 41.76 -21.15
CA THR A 583 48.23 43.21 -21.23
C THR A 583 47.22 43.66 -22.26
N LYS A 584 46.45 44.71 -21.91
CA LYS A 584 45.46 45.34 -22.79
C LYS A 584 45.58 46.85 -22.73
N THR A 585 45.02 47.52 -23.74
CA THR A 585 45.03 48.97 -23.85
C THR A 585 43.65 49.54 -23.54
N MET A 586 43.62 50.73 -22.94
CA MET A 586 42.40 51.49 -22.67
C MET A 586 42.60 52.95 -23.10
N ILE A 587 41.51 53.61 -23.48
CA ILE A 587 41.52 54.99 -23.97
C ILE A 587 40.72 55.85 -22.99
N LEU A 588 41.38 56.83 -22.37
CA LEU A 588 40.72 57.84 -21.54
C LEU A 588 40.28 59.00 -22.43
N LEU A 589 38.97 59.27 -22.46
CA LEU A 589 38.39 60.52 -22.95
C LEU A 589 38.20 61.47 -21.78
N LYS A 590 38.34 62.77 -22.02
CA LYS A 590 38.10 63.80 -21.01
C LYS A 590 36.97 64.70 -21.46
#